data_AF-A0A8J2X2W2-F1
#
_entry.id   AF-A0A8J2X2W2-F1
#
_cell.length_a   1.000
_cell.length_b   1.000
_cell.length_c   1.000
_cell.angle_alpha   90.00
_cell.angle_beta   90.00
_cell.angle_gamma   90.00
#
_symmetry.space_group_name_H-M   'P 1'
#
loop_
_entity.id
_entity.type
_entity.pdbx_description
1 polymer ?
#
loop_
_entity_poly.entity_id
_entity_poly.type
_entity_poly.pdbx_seq_one_letter_code
_entity_poly.pdbx_strand_id
1 'polypeptide(L)'
;LTKNVLVRPRSGRGSAERGAHYYSTQCERASPAGNSSPASSQPGPAALLQQRADAVAAKMQDAHELRCGSVAAAERAYALGYASVALETLCDAAHASDAKPLDWGEPRDVETLKTTPRLRLLKRLTVRLDAPRVSVPQKVLNAFDIVAAVPETDDAFRAACSCNDVDLISVACGARLPFSVARKDVEVAIKRGAAFEVSYAHSIGQPRSLRHLTATGLRLAALTNGGRGLVLSCGSPDAWRVRSPGDTAALAAMLGVRNTDGVVGASAARAVEAGAARKYNAGADDSWLDGDEIKALVEARPSGKRRRRRK
;
A
#
# COMPACT_ATOMS: atom_id res chain seq x y z
N LEU A 1 -7.37 10.02 -2.71
CA LEU A 1 -8.08 9.00 -1.90
C LEU A 1 -7.93 7.64 -2.58
N THR A 2 -6.91 6.85 -2.22
CA THR A 2 -6.85 5.41 -2.53
C THR A 2 -5.71 4.77 -1.76
N LYS A 3 -6.05 3.73 -1.01
CA LYS A 3 -5.48 3.32 0.28
C LYS A 3 -4.86 1.92 0.13
N ASN A 4 -3.90 1.45 0.94
CA ASN A 4 -3.34 0.09 0.89
C ASN A 4 -2.80 -0.41 2.24
N VAL A 5 -3.41 -1.46 2.78
CA VAL A 5 -2.85 -2.23 3.90
C VAL A 5 -2.05 -3.41 3.36
N LEU A 6 -0.74 -3.47 3.66
CA LEU A 6 0.08 -4.66 3.45
C LEU A 6 -0.14 -5.62 4.62
N VAL A 7 -0.42 -6.88 4.33
CA VAL A 7 -0.78 -7.85 5.37
C VAL A 7 -0.04 -9.17 5.12
N ARG A 8 0.69 -9.68 6.13
CA ARG A 8 1.36 -11.01 6.10
C ARG A 8 0.57 -12.10 6.85
N PRO A 9 0.32 -13.30 6.31
CA PRO A 9 -0.56 -14.33 6.86
C PRO A 9 0.04 -15.25 7.95
N ARG A 10 -0.82 -15.95 8.73
CA ARG A 10 -0.53 -17.19 9.49
C ARG A 10 -1.30 -18.35 8.86
N SER A 11 -0.74 -19.54 9.04
CA SER A 11 -1.29 -20.82 8.61
C SER A 11 -2.56 -21.19 9.37
N GLY A 12 -3.71 -21.28 8.69
CA GLY A 12 -4.94 -21.88 9.26
C GLY A 12 -6.22 -21.52 8.49
N ARG A 13 -7.12 -22.49 8.25
CA ARG A 13 -8.34 -22.41 7.41
C ARG A 13 -9.62 -22.12 8.22
N GLY A 14 -10.59 -21.44 7.60
CA GLY A 14 -12.03 -21.45 7.98
C GLY A 14 -12.75 -20.15 7.56
N SER A 15 -13.62 -20.14 6.55
CA SER A 15 -15.06 -20.52 6.47
C SER A 15 -16.01 -19.33 6.70
N ALA A 16 -16.98 -19.15 5.79
CA ALA A 16 -17.72 -17.92 5.52
C ALA A 16 -19.24 -18.03 5.77
N GLU A 17 -19.92 -16.90 6.04
CA GLU A 17 -21.38 -16.77 5.97
C GLU A 17 -21.85 -15.42 5.38
N ARG A 18 -23.10 -15.42 4.87
CA ARG A 18 -23.74 -14.49 3.91
C ARG A 18 -24.92 -13.72 4.52
N GLY A 19 -25.29 -12.59 3.89
CA GLY A 19 -26.62 -11.94 3.93
C GLY A 19 -26.53 -10.43 3.68
N ALA A 20 -27.53 -9.66 3.23
CA ALA A 20 -28.74 -9.82 2.42
C ALA A 20 -29.25 -8.39 2.09
N HIS A 21 -29.90 -8.25 0.93
CA HIS A 21 -30.74 -7.19 0.32
C HIS A 21 -31.27 -5.97 1.13
N TYR A 22 -31.41 -4.81 0.43
CA TYR A 22 -32.55 -3.87 0.56
C TYR A 22 -32.85 -3.10 -0.76
N TYR A 23 -34.15 -2.86 -1.00
CA TYR A 23 -34.85 -2.22 -2.15
C TYR A 23 -34.61 -0.69 -2.25
N SER A 24 -34.47 -0.07 -3.44
CA SER A 24 -35.45 0.56 -4.36
C SER A 24 -36.14 1.86 -3.85
N THR A 25 -36.07 2.93 -4.66
CA THR A 25 -37.21 3.75 -5.19
C THR A 25 -36.71 4.83 -6.17
N GLN A 26 -37.49 5.09 -7.23
CA GLN A 26 -37.37 6.19 -8.20
C GLN A 26 -38.30 7.36 -7.84
N CYS A 27 -37.91 8.59 -8.19
CA CYS A 27 -38.69 9.79 -8.62
C CYS A 27 -37.73 11.00 -8.52
N GLU A 28 -37.76 12.09 -9.27
CA GLU A 28 -38.65 12.66 -10.27
C GLU A 28 -37.84 13.74 -11.05
N ARG A 29 -38.30 14.13 -12.25
CA ARG A 29 -37.69 15.18 -13.06
C ARG A 29 -38.04 16.57 -12.51
N ALA A 30 -37.05 17.45 -12.36
CA ALA A 30 -37.24 18.88 -12.19
C ALA A 30 -36.56 19.66 -13.34
N SER A 31 -37.31 20.53 -14.00
CA SER A 31 -36.86 21.49 -15.03
C SER A 31 -36.12 22.68 -14.40
N PRO A 32 -35.26 23.40 -15.15
CA PRO A 32 -34.34 24.37 -14.58
C PRO A 32 -34.99 25.74 -14.40
N ALA A 33 -34.84 26.33 -13.20
CA ALA A 33 -35.20 27.71 -12.91
C ALA A 33 -33.96 28.61 -12.98
N GLY A 34 -34.09 29.71 -13.74
CA GLY A 34 -33.50 31.03 -13.47
C GLY A 34 -32.00 31.15 -13.27
N ASN A 35 -31.27 31.54 -14.33
CA ASN A 35 -29.95 32.14 -14.22
C ASN A 35 -30.05 33.55 -13.58
N SER A 36 -29.74 33.66 -12.30
CA SER A 36 -29.25 34.91 -11.69
C SER A 36 -27.83 34.66 -11.20
N SER A 37 -26.85 35.21 -11.92
CA SER A 37 -25.43 35.16 -11.53
C SER A 37 -25.24 35.83 -10.17
N PRO A 38 -24.75 35.15 -9.13
CA PRO A 38 -24.35 35.83 -7.91
C PRO A 38 -23.07 36.62 -8.21
N ALA A 39 -23.10 37.91 -7.94
CA ALA A 39 -21.90 38.75 -7.95
C ALA A 39 -20.86 38.14 -7.00
N SER A 40 -19.65 37.88 -7.53
CA SER A 40 -18.54 37.29 -6.80
C SER A 40 -17.92 38.31 -5.82
N SER A 41 -18.60 38.56 -4.70
CA SER A 41 -17.97 39.24 -3.57
C SER A 41 -16.91 38.32 -2.98
N GLN A 42 -15.64 38.70 -3.07
CA GLN A 42 -14.55 37.95 -2.45
C GLN A 42 -14.81 37.84 -0.94
N PRO A 43 -14.68 36.65 -0.34
CA PRO A 43 -14.95 36.46 1.08
C PRO A 43 -14.04 37.36 1.92
N GLY A 44 -14.61 38.05 2.91
CA GLY A 44 -13.84 38.85 3.85
C GLY A 44 -12.84 38.00 4.66
N PRO A 45 -11.81 38.59 5.26
CA PRO A 45 -10.72 37.88 5.93
C PRO A 45 -11.19 36.93 7.06
N ALA A 46 -12.27 37.26 7.77
CA ALA A 46 -12.87 36.39 8.79
C ALA A 46 -13.54 35.14 8.17
N ALA A 47 -14.20 35.28 7.03
CA ALA A 47 -14.80 34.16 6.30
C ALA A 47 -13.73 33.22 5.72
N LEU A 48 -12.60 33.78 5.26
CA LEU A 48 -11.43 33.00 4.82
C LEU A 48 -10.79 32.20 5.97
N LEU A 49 -10.71 32.77 7.18
CA LEU A 49 -10.22 32.06 8.37
C LEU A 49 -11.17 30.93 8.78
N GLN A 50 -12.48 31.18 8.76
CA GLN A 50 -13.48 30.15 9.05
C GLN A 50 -13.45 29.02 8.02
N GLN A 51 -13.40 29.34 6.72
CA GLN A 51 -13.26 28.34 5.65
C GLN A 51 -11.99 27.50 5.79
N ARG A 52 -10.88 28.11 6.22
CA ARG A 52 -9.64 27.38 6.53
C ARG A 52 -9.80 26.47 7.74
N ALA A 53 -10.45 26.93 8.80
CA ALA A 53 -10.71 26.13 10.00
C ALA A 53 -11.63 24.93 9.68
N ASP A 54 -12.70 25.15 8.92
CA ASP A 54 -13.63 24.11 8.49
C ASP A 54 -12.94 23.08 7.58
N ALA A 55 -12.08 23.53 6.65
CA ALA A 55 -11.28 22.64 5.82
C ALA A 55 -10.27 21.81 6.62
N VAL A 56 -9.69 22.37 7.69
CA VAL A 56 -8.82 21.65 8.62
C VAL A 56 -9.63 20.64 9.43
N ALA A 57 -10.81 21.01 9.94
CA ALA A 57 -11.70 20.12 10.68
C ALA A 57 -12.19 18.94 9.82
N ALA A 58 -12.57 19.19 8.56
CA ALA A 58 -12.94 18.14 7.61
C ALA A 58 -11.77 17.19 7.32
N LYS A 59 -10.55 17.73 7.12
CA LYS A 59 -9.33 16.90 6.99
C LYS A 59 -9.05 16.07 8.24
N MET A 60 -9.32 16.61 9.43
CA MET A 60 -9.16 15.89 10.70
C MET A 60 -10.22 14.78 10.87
N GLN A 61 -11.47 15.02 10.49
CA GLN A 61 -12.54 14.03 10.47
C GLN A 61 -12.25 12.90 9.49
N ASP A 62 -11.84 13.23 8.26
CA ASP A 62 -11.40 12.25 7.25
C ASP A 62 -10.24 11.39 7.76
N ALA A 63 -9.27 11.99 8.45
CA ALA A 63 -8.14 11.28 9.04
C ALA A 63 -8.58 10.36 10.21
N HIS A 64 -9.54 10.80 11.03
CA HIS A 64 -10.10 10.02 12.12
C HIS A 64 -10.89 8.81 11.61
N GLU A 65 -11.80 9.00 10.65
CA GLU A 65 -12.56 7.90 10.03
C GLU A 65 -11.64 6.90 9.33
N LEU A 66 -10.62 7.40 8.63
CA LEU A 66 -9.60 6.58 7.99
C LEU A 66 -8.84 5.72 9.00
N ARG A 67 -8.51 6.31 10.16
CA ARG A 67 -7.85 5.61 11.27
C ARG A 67 -8.76 4.54 11.87
N CYS A 68 -10.01 4.86 12.19
CA CYS A 68 -10.98 3.90 12.72
C CYS A 68 -11.20 2.70 11.78
N GLY A 69 -11.37 2.95 10.47
CA GLY A 69 -11.49 1.88 9.49
C GLY A 69 -10.23 1.02 9.42
N SER A 70 -9.06 1.65 9.41
CA SER A 70 -7.78 0.92 9.33
C SER A 70 -7.50 0.06 10.57
N VAL A 71 -7.93 0.49 11.77
CA VAL A 71 -7.86 -0.32 12.99
C VAL A 71 -8.78 -1.54 12.89
N ALA A 72 -10.03 -1.36 12.46
CA ALA A 72 -10.95 -2.48 12.25
C ALA A 72 -10.44 -3.47 11.18
N ALA A 73 -9.77 -2.97 10.14
CA ALA A 73 -9.11 -3.81 9.15
C ALA A 73 -7.92 -4.58 9.74
N ALA A 74 -7.16 -3.98 10.66
CA ALA A 74 -6.06 -4.63 11.36
C ALA A 74 -6.55 -5.73 12.32
N GLU A 75 -7.63 -5.49 13.06
CA GLU A 75 -8.30 -6.50 13.90
C GLU A 75 -8.81 -7.68 13.06
N ARG A 76 -9.46 -7.38 11.92
CA ARG A 76 -9.91 -8.42 10.99
C ARG A 76 -8.74 -9.21 10.40
N ALA A 77 -7.66 -8.53 10.02
CA ALA A 77 -6.44 -9.17 9.57
C ALA A 77 -5.89 -10.11 10.64
N TYR A 78 -5.78 -9.66 11.89
CA TYR A 78 -5.34 -10.52 12.99
C TYR A 78 -6.23 -11.76 13.16
N ALA A 79 -7.56 -11.59 13.14
CA ALA A 79 -8.51 -12.69 13.22
C ALA A 79 -8.39 -13.70 12.06
N LEU A 80 -8.03 -13.23 10.86
CA LEU A 80 -7.75 -14.06 9.69
C LEU A 80 -6.36 -14.70 9.72
N GLY A 81 -5.60 -14.49 10.79
CA GLY A 81 -4.31 -15.07 11.03
C GLY A 81 -3.14 -14.16 10.65
N TYR A 82 -3.30 -12.90 10.30
CA TYR A 82 -2.13 -12.14 9.85
C TYR A 82 -1.07 -11.88 10.95
N ALA A 83 0.20 -12.15 10.61
CA ALA A 83 1.47 -11.81 11.25
C ALA A 83 1.69 -10.33 11.54
N SER A 84 1.49 -9.54 10.49
CA SER A 84 1.91 -8.15 10.41
C SER A 84 0.93 -7.37 9.56
N VAL A 85 0.68 -6.11 9.94
CA VAL A 85 -0.19 -5.16 9.25
C VAL A 85 0.57 -3.84 9.11
N ALA A 86 0.60 -3.27 7.91
CA ALA A 86 1.14 -1.93 7.68
C ALA A 86 0.04 -0.90 7.46
N LEU A 87 0.03 0.17 8.26
CA LEU A 87 -0.86 1.32 8.12
C LEU A 87 -0.26 2.32 7.15
N GLU A 88 -1.06 2.73 6.16
CA GLU A 88 -0.62 3.61 5.10
C GLU A 88 -0.91 5.08 5.40
N THR A 89 0.13 5.91 5.30
CA THR A 89 0.05 7.34 5.07
C THR A 89 0.23 7.60 3.58
N LEU A 90 -0.77 8.21 2.93
CA LEU A 90 -0.75 8.50 1.51
C LEU A 90 -0.54 9.99 1.26
N CYS A 91 0.41 10.35 0.41
CA CYS A 91 0.64 11.73 0.00
C CYS A 91 1.02 11.82 -1.48
N ASP A 92 0.83 13.00 -2.06
CA ASP A 92 1.42 13.35 -3.35
C ASP A 92 2.88 13.75 -3.14
N ALA A 93 3.73 13.61 -4.18
CA ALA A 93 5.14 13.98 -4.10
C ALA A 93 5.36 15.40 -3.58
N ALA A 94 4.50 16.36 -3.97
CA ALA A 94 4.56 17.75 -3.50
C ALA A 94 4.39 17.93 -1.99
N HIS A 95 3.69 17.00 -1.31
CA HIS A 95 3.40 17.08 0.12
C HIS A 95 4.20 16.05 0.93
N ALA A 96 5.15 15.35 0.29
CA ALA A 96 5.89 14.28 0.94
C ALA A 96 6.83 14.78 2.05
N SER A 97 7.22 16.06 2.05
CA SER A 97 8.02 16.67 3.12
C SER A 97 7.30 16.75 4.47
N ASP A 98 5.97 16.85 4.44
CA ASP A 98 5.13 17.06 5.62
C ASP A 98 4.47 15.76 6.11
N ALA A 99 4.75 14.65 5.43
CA ALA A 99 4.16 13.36 5.74
C ALA A 99 4.58 12.90 7.14
N LYS A 100 3.60 12.54 7.96
CA LYS A 100 3.80 11.96 9.29
C LYS A 100 3.11 10.60 9.36
N PRO A 101 3.71 9.60 10.03
CA PRO A 101 3.04 8.34 10.26
C PRO A 101 1.71 8.56 10.96
N LEU A 102 0.65 7.92 10.47
CA LEU A 102 -0.58 7.85 11.24
C LEU A 102 -0.29 7.09 12.54
N ASP A 103 -0.81 7.62 13.64
CA ASP A 103 -0.78 6.93 14.91
C ASP A 103 -1.85 5.84 14.92
N TRP A 104 -1.48 4.65 15.38
CA TRP A 104 -2.44 3.58 15.68
C TRP A 104 -3.38 4.02 16.81
N GLY A 105 -2.91 4.93 17.68
CA GLY A 105 -3.62 5.39 18.85
C GLY A 105 -3.13 4.76 20.13
N GLU A 106 -3.75 5.18 21.24
CA GLU A 106 -3.77 4.35 22.42
C GLU A 106 -4.34 2.98 22.05
N PRO A 107 -3.63 1.88 22.37
CA PRO A 107 -4.14 0.54 22.15
C PRO A 107 -5.50 0.42 22.83
N ARG A 108 -6.57 0.23 22.06
CA ARG A 108 -7.79 -0.32 22.65
C ARG A 108 -7.43 -1.74 23.04
N ASP A 109 -7.44 -2.04 24.33
CA ASP A 109 -7.03 -3.30 24.94
C ASP A 109 -7.16 -4.51 24.00
N VAL A 110 -6.06 -4.84 23.32
CA VAL A 110 -5.81 -6.21 22.85
C VAL A 110 -5.07 -6.96 23.95
N GLU A 111 -5.44 -6.70 25.22
CA GLU A 111 -4.86 -7.32 26.41
C GLU A 111 -5.27 -8.79 26.58
N THR A 112 -6.24 -9.29 25.81
CA THR A 112 -6.88 -10.59 26.09
C THR A 112 -6.18 -11.82 25.53
N LEU A 113 -4.98 -11.73 24.93
CA LEU A 113 -4.34 -12.94 24.37
C LEU A 113 -2.86 -13.07 24.74
N LYS A 114 -2.60 -13.26 26.05
CA LYS A 114 -1.31 -13.70 26.63
C LYS A 114 -0.74 -14.99 25.99
N THR A 115 -1.55 -15.72 25.23
CA THR A 115 -1.22 -16.99 24.56
C THR A 115 -1.04 -16.89 23.04
N THR A 116 -1.12 -15.69 22.44
CA THR A 116 -0.97 -15.53 20.99
C THR A 116 0.23 -14.66 20.62
N PRO A 117 0.95 -14.94 19.51
CA PRO A 117 2.03 -14.06 19.11
C PRO A 117 1.47 -12.68 18.73
N ARG A 118 2.13 -11.61 19.16
CA ARG A 118 1.68 -10.22 18.96
C ARG A 118 1.58 -9.89 17.47
N LEU A 119 0.53 -9.17 17.07
CA LEU A 119 0.39 -8.60 15.73
C LEU A 119 1.44 -7.50 15.56
N ARG A 120 2.27 -7.57 14.51
CA ARG A 120 3.25 -6.51 14.23
C ARG A 120 2.58 -5.37 13.46
N LEU A 121 2.59 -4.18 14.06
CA LEU A 121 2.03 -2.97 13.47
C LEU A 121 3.15 -2.15 12.82
N LEU A 122 3.09 -1.93 11.52
CA LEU A 122 4.08 -1.22 10.73
C LEU A 122 3.51 0.10 10.20
N LYS A 123 4.40 1.08 9.99
CA LYS A 123 4.09 2.38 9.38
C LYS A 123 4.55 2.37 7.94
N ARG A 124 3.65 2.67 7.02
CA ARG A 124 3.94 2.72 5.58
C ARG A 124 3.67 4.11 5.03
N LEU A 125 4.59 4.64 4.24
CA LEU A 125 4.38 5.82 3.40
C LEU A 125 4.08 5.36 1.97
N THR A 126 3.06 5.91 1.34
CA THR A 126 2.82 5.75 -0.11
C THR A 126 2.84 7.12 -0.77
N VAL A 127 3.74 7.30 -1.74
CA VAL A 127 3.91 8.56 -2.48
C VAL A 127 3.40 8.40 -3.91
N ARG A 128 2.47 9.26 -4.35
CA ARG A 128 2.11 9.34 -5.77
C ARG A 128 3.17 10.13 -6.53
N LEU A 129 3.66 9.55 -7.62
CA LEU A 129 4.72 10.10 -8.45
C LEU A 129 4.18 10.42 -9.84
N ASP A 130 4.12 11.70 -10.16
CA ASP A 130 3.80 12.23 -11.48
C ASP A 130 5.07 12.53 -12.30
N ALA A 131 6.18 12.84 -11.64
CA ALA A 131 7.46 13.22 -12.23
C ALA A 131 8.59 12.17 -12.01
N PRO A 132 9.68 12.21 -12.79
CA PRO A 132 10.83 11.28 -12.69
C PRO A 132 11.71 11.47 -11.43
N ARG A 133 11.19 12.07 -10.36
CA ARG A 133 11.96 12.31 -9.13
C ARG A 133 11.16 11.91 -7.90
N VAL A 134 11.75 11.04 -7.09
CA VAL A 134 11.29 10.77 -5.73
C VAL A 134 12.02 11.76 -4.82
N SER A 135 11.38 12.89 -4.49
CA SER A 135 11.96 13.90 -3.61
C SER A 135 11.27 13.84 -2.25
N VAL A 136 11.70 12.88 -1.42
CA VAL A 136 11.23 12.75 -0.04
C VAL A 136 12.43 12.93 0.88
N PRO A 137 12.39 13.85 1.86
CA PRO A 137 13.50 14.03 2.79
C PRO A 137 13.80 12.74 3.57
N GLN A 138 15.08 12.41 3.75
CA GLN A 138 15.48 11.19 4.47
C GLN A 138 14.88 11.12 5.89
N LYS A 139 14.75 12.27 6.56
CA LYS A 139 14.10 12.38 7.88
C LYS A 139 12.67 11.85 7.86
N VAL A 140 11.92 12.12 6.79
CA VAL A 140 10.55 11.61 6.61
C VAL A 140 10.60 10.11 6.32
N LEU A 141 11.43 9.68 5.37
CA LEU A 141 11.56 8.26 5.00
C LEU A 141 11.90 7.37 6.21
N ASN A 142 12.74 7.87 7.13
CA ASN A 142 13.15 7.15 8.33
C ASN A 142 12.02 7.03 9.37
N ALA A 143 10.99 7.88 9.31
CA ALA A 143 9.82 7.78 10.19
C ALA A 143 8.88 6.62 9.82
N PHE A 144 9.06 6.01 8.64
CA PHE A 144 8.25 4.91 8.11
C PHE A 144 9.05 3.63 7.96
N ASP A 145 8.44 2.50 8.26
CA ASP A 145 9.03 1.18 8.04
C ASP A 145 9.11 0.85 6.56
N ILE A 146 8.03 1.12 5.83
CA ILE A 146 7.91 0.78 4.41
C ILE A 146 7.64 2.04 3.61
N VAL A 147 8.35 2.21 2.49
CA VAL A 147 8.11 3.30 1.55
C VAL A 147 7.65 2.71 0.22
N ALA A 148 6.46 3.10 -0.20
CA ALA A 148 5.84 2.71 -1.45
C ALA A 148 5.71 3.90 -2.41
N ALA A 149 5.82 3.63 -3.70
CA ALA A 149 5.58 4.60 -4.76
C ALA A 149 4.41 4.15 -5.64
N VAL A 150 3.53 5.09 -6.00
CA VAL A 150 2.47 4.90 -7.00
C VAL A 150 2.83 5.77 -8.21
N PRO A 151 3.47 5.20 -9.25
CA PRO A 151 3.80 5.97 -10.44
C PRO A 151 2.57 6.22 -11.30
N GLU A 152 2.50 7.41 -11.90
CA GLU A 152 1.41 7.84 -12.78
C GLU A 152 1.87 8.08 -14.23
N THR A 153 3.18 8.10 -14.48
CA THR A 153 3.80 8.27 -15.80
C THR A 153 4.90 7.22 -16.04
N ASP A 154 5.25 6.97 -17.31
CA ASP A 154 6.34 6.04 -17.66
C ASP A 154 7.69 6.44 -17.05
N ASP A 155 7.94 7.73 -16.97
CA ASP A 155 9.17 8.28 -16.40
C ASP A 155 9.18 8.17 -14.87
N ALA A 156 8.04 8.40 -14.21
CA ALA A 156 7.87 8.13 -12.78
C ALA A 156 8.05 6.64 -12.45
N PHE A 157 7.51 5.74 -13.28
CA PHE A 157 7.68 4.28 -13.10
C PHE A 157 9.15 3.87 -13.18
N ARG A 158 9.88 4.38 -14.19
CA ARG A 158 11.32 4.11 -14.35
C ARG A 158 12.16 4.65 -13.19
N ALA A 159 11.84 5.86 -12.73
CA ALA A 159 12.47 6.47 -11.57
C ALA A 159 12.23 5.65 -10.30
N ALA A 160 10.99 5.23 -10.04
CA ALA A 160 10.64 4.37 -8.90
C ALA A 160 11.37 3.02 -8.94
N CYS A 161 11.52 2.42 -10.14
CA CYS A 161 12.28 1.18 -10.31
C CYS A 161 13.77 1.33 -9.98
N SER A 162 14.34 2.52 -10.17
CA SER A 162 15.78 2.79 -9.97
C SER A 162 16.11 3.44 -8.61
N CYS A 163 15.10 3.95 -7.88
CA CYS A 163 15.28 4.67 -6.62
C CYS A 163 15.49 3.70 -5.43
N ASN A 164 16.59 3.86 -4.69
CA ASN A 164 16.90 3.01 -3.53
C ASN A 164 15.98 3.25 -2.32
N ASP A 165 15.31 4.40 -2.26
CA ASP A 165 14.46 4.78 -1.13
C ASP A 165 13.06 4.16 -1.18
N VAL A 166 12.70 3.53 -2.30
CA VAL A 166 11.39 2.92 -2.54
C VAL A 166 11.47 1.40 -2.36
N ASP A 167 10.78 0.83 -1.38
CA ASP A 167 10.75 -0.63 -1.15
C ASP A 167 9.66 -1.32 -1.98
N LEU A 168 8.54 -0.63 -2.16
CA LEU A 168 7.35 -1.13 -2.85
C LEU A 168 6.96 -0.22 -4.01
N ILE A 169 6.65 -0.83 -5.16
CA ILE A 169 6.11 -0.11 -6.31
C ILE A 169 4.67 -0.58 -6.49
N SER A 170 3.73 0.25 -6.04
CA SER A 170 2.30 -0.05 -6.06
C SER A 170 1.70 0.29 -7.41
N VAL A 171 1.10 -0.70 -8.04
CA VAL A 171 0.49 -0.59 -9.36
C VAL A 171 -1.03 -0.53 -9.18
N ALA A 172 -1.62 0.65 -9.43
CA ALA A 172 -3.05 0.88 -9.27
C ALA A 172 -3.86 0.08 -10.29
N CYS A 173 -4.51 -1.00 -9.85
CA CYS A 173 -5.24 -1.93 -10.71
C CYS A 173 -6.73 -1.58 -10.89
N GLY A 174 -7.20 -0.44 -10.38
CA GLY A 174 -8.60 -0.02 -10.49
C GLY A 174 -9.01 0.36 -11.91
N ALA A 175 -8.06 0.80 -12.73
CA ALA A 175 -8.23 1.24 -14.10
C ALA A 175 -7.05 0.76 -14.98
N ARG A 176 -7.12 1.06 -16.28
CA ARG A 176 -5.98 0.86 -17.18
C ARG A 176 -4.79 1.69 -16.70
N LEU A 177 -3.61 1.08 -16.67
CA LEU A 177 -2.38 1.76 -16.26
C LEU A 177 -2.05 2.92 -17.22
N PRO A 178 -1.65 4.08 -16.68
CA PRO A 178 -1.24 5.22 -17.50
C PRO A 178 0.19 5.08 -18.06
N PHE A 179 0.93 4.03 -17.68
CA PHE A 179 2.30 3.75 -18.09
C PHE A 179 2.48 2.30 -18.55
N SER A 180 3.57 2.03 -19.28
CA SER A 180 3.95 0.68 -19.70
C SER A 180 4.97 0.05 -18.75
N VAL A 181 4.66 -1.15 -18.25
CA VAL A 181 5.57 -1.94 -17.41
C VAL A 181 6.60 -2.66 -18.28
N ALA A 182 7.81 -2.11 -18.40
CA ALA A 182 8.89 -2.73 -19.18
C ALA A 182 9.69 -3.76 -18.35
N ARG A 183 10.10 -4.87 -18.99
CA ARG A 183 10.88 -5.95 -18.35
C ARG A 183 12.17 -5.45 -17.70
N LYS A 184 12.92 -4.61 -18.40
CA LYS A 184 14.20 -4.06 -17.92
C LYS A 184 14.03 -3.33 -16.58
N ASP A 185 12.96 -2.56 -16.43
CA ASP A 185 12.72 -1.73 -15.24
C ASP A 185 12.28 -2.63 -14.07
N VAL A 186 11.44 -3.63 -14.35
CA VAL A 186 11.06 -4.67 -13.37
C VAL A 186 12.26 -5.46 -12.86
N GLU A 187 13.16 -5.88 -13.76
CA GLU A 187 14.38 -6.62 -13.38
C GLU A 187 15.32 -5.77 -12.51
N VAL A 188 15.47 -4.48 -12.82
CA VAL A 188 16.25 -3.54 -11.99
C VAL A 188 15.65 -3.43 -10.59
N ALA A 189 14.34 -3.22 -10.47
CA ALA A 189 13.65 -3.10 -9.20
C ALA A 189 13.77 -4.38 -8.35
N ILE A 190 13.56 -5.56 -8.95
CA ILE A 190 13.69 -6.84 -8.24
C ILE A 190 15.14 -7.08 -7.79
N LYS A 191 16.13 -6.77 -8.64
CA LYS A 191 17.54 -6.97 -8.34
C LYS A 191 18.01 -6.12 -7.16
N ARG A 192 17.50 -4.90 -7.01
CA ARG A 192 17.77 -4.04 -5.83
C ARG A 192 16.96 -4.43 -4.59
N GLY A 193 16.06 -5.40 -4.70
CA GLY A 193 15.26 -5.91 -3.58
C GLY A 193 13.93 -5.21 -3.36
N ALA A 194 13.45 -4.39 -4.30
CA ALA A 194 12.08 -3.87 -4.26
C ALA A 194 11.07 -4.90 -4.74
N ALA A 195 9.83 -4.76 -4.30
CA ALA A 195 8.71 -5.58 -4.74
C ALA A 195 7.62 -4.75 -5.42
N PHE A 196 6.86 -5.39 -6.31
CA PHE A 196 5.70 -4.82 -6.95
C PHE A 196 4.46 -5.19 -6.15
N GLU A 197 3.65 -4.19 -5.83
CA GLU A 197 2.41 -4.39 -5.10
C GLU A 197 1.21 -4.27 -6.03
N VAL A 198 0.26 -5.20 -5.87
CA VAL A 198 -1.03 -5.20 -6.56
C VAL A 198 -2.13 -5.25 -5.50
N SER A 199 -2.97 -4.22 -5.48
CA SER A 199 -4.08 -4.14 -4.52
C SER A 199 -5.39 -4.65 -5.10
N TYR A 200 -6.08 -5.50 -4.34
CA TYR A 200 -7.27 -6.20 -4.83
C TYR A 200 -8.60 -5.59 -4.39
N ALA A 201 -8.65 -4.70 -3.40
CA ALA A 201 -9.92 -4.18 -2.86
C ALA A 201 -10.80 -3.57 -3.94
N HIS A 202 -10.21 -2.85 -4.89
CA HIS A 202 -10.92 -2.18 -5.98
C HIS A 202 -11.62 -3.15 -6.93
N SER A 203 -11.18 -4.41 -7.03
CA SER A 203 -11.82 -5.40 -7.90
C SER A 203 -13.00 -6.12 -7.23
N ILE A 204 -13.14 -6.03 -5.91
CA ILE A 204 -14.23 -6.70 -5.19
C ILE A 204 -15.56 -6.03 -5.56
N GLY A 205 -16.44 -6.79 -6.21
CA GLY A 205 -17.75 -6.32 -6.67
C GLY A 205 -17.72 -5.44 -7.91
N GLN A 206 -16.55 -5.27 -8.56
CA GLN A 206 -16.39 -4.38 -9.72
C GLN A 206 -15.77 -5.12 -10.92
N PRO A 207 -16.59 -5.61 -11.87
CA PRO A 207 -16.10 -6.43 -13.00
C PRO A 207 -15.07 -5.73 -13.89
N ARG A 208 -15.17 -4.40 -14.08
CA ARG A 208 -14.20 -3.63 -14.89
C ARG A 208 -12.83 -3.61 -14.21
N SER A 209 -12.78 -3.26 -12.93
CA SER A 209 -11.54 -3.25 -12.14
C SER A 209 -10.95 -4.66 -11.99
N LEU A 210 -11.78 -5.71 -11.92
CA LEU A 210 -11.29 -7.09 -11.94
C LEU A 210 -10.56 -7.43 -13.25
N ARG A 211 -11.05 -6.98 -14.41
CA ARG A 211 -10.35 -7.18 -15.69
C ARG A 211 -8.98 -6.49 -15.69
N HIS A 212 -8.91 -5.28 -15.16
CA HIS A 212 -7.65 -4.53 -15.05
C HIS A 212 -6.67 -5.20 -14.07
N LEU A 213 -7.17 -5.67 -12.91
CA LEU A 213 -6.40 -6.47 -11.96
C LEU A 213 -5.83 -7.72 -12.61
N THR A 214 -6.66 -8.51 -13.31
CA THR A 214 -6.21 -9.74 -13.97
C THR A 214 -5.17 -9.45 -15.04
N ALA A 215 -5.39 -8.46 -15.92
CA ALA A 215 -4.45 -8.12 -16.97
C ALA A 215 -3.09 -7.62 -16.42
N THR A 216 -3.13 -6.71 -15.45
CA THR A 216 -1.92 -6.18 -14.80
C THR A 216 -1.21 -7.25 -13.98
N GLY A 217 -1.95 -8.06 -13.22
CA GLY A 217 -1.42 -9.14 -12.41
C GLY A 217 -0.73 -10.21 -13.24
N LEU A 218 -1.35 -10.68 -14.34
CA LEU A 218 -0.74 -11.62 -15.28
C LEU A 218 0.57 -11.07 -15.86
N ARG A 219 0.56 -9.79 -16.27
CA ARG A 219 1.75 -9.13 -16.80
C ARG A 219 2.87 -9.06 -15.76
N LEU A 220 2.57 -8.62 -14.54
CA LEU A 220 3.57 -8.53 -13.47
C LEU A 220 4.07 -9.90 -13.04
N ALA A 221 3.20 -10.91 -12.93
CA ALA A 221 3.59 -12.28 -12.61
C ALA A 221 4.57 -12.85 -13.64
N ALA A 222 4.32 -12.61 -14.94
CA ALA A 222 5.23 -13.00 -16.00
C ALA A 222 6.57 -12.29 -15.93
N LEU A 223 6.57 -10.97 -15.67
CA LEU A 223 7.80 -10.16 -15.58
C LEU A 223 8.62 -10.42 -14.29
N THR A 224 7.97 -10.90 -13.23
CA THR A 224 8.59 -11.22 -11.92
C THR A 224 8.98 -12.70 -11.81
N ASN A 225 9.30 -13.37 -12.92
CA ASN A 225 9.71 -14.78 -12.94
C ASN A 225 8.68 -15.72 -12.25
N GLY A 226 7.39 -15.48 -12.42
CA GLY A 226 6.29 -16.25 -11.84
C GLY A 226 5.83 -15.77 -10.46
N GLY A 227 5.98 -14.47 -10.17
CA GLY A 227 5.51 -13.82 -8.94
C GLY A 227 6.57 -13.58 -7.86
N ARG A 228 7.87 -13.77 -8.15
CA ARG A 228 8.95 -13.49 -7.19
C ARG A 228 9.16 -11.98 -7.08
N GLY A 229 8.80 -11.41 -5.93
CA GLY A 229 8.78 -9.95 -5.75
C GLY A 229 7.45 -9.33 -6.14
N LEU A 230 6.37 -10.11 -6.23
CA LEU A 230 5.00 -9.62 -6.29
C LEU A 230 4.37 -9.72 -4.90
N VAL A 231 3.62 -8.70 -4.51
CA VAL A 231 2.93 -8.58 -3.23
C VAL A 231 1.46 -8.28 -3.51
N LEU A 232 0.56 -9.01 -2.84
CA LEU A 232 -0.86 -8.71 -2.85
C LEU A 232 -1.27 -8.01 -1.57
N SER A 233 -2.00 -6.93 -1.70
CA SER A 233 -2.45 -6.12 -0.57
C SER A 233 -3.95 -5.84 -0.64
N CYS A 234 -4.55 -5.55 0.51
CA CYS A 234 -5.99 -5.26 0.56
C CYS A 234 -6.31 -4.04 -0.28
N GLY A 235 -5.64 -2.91 -0.08
CA GLY A 235 -6.00 -1.71 -0.84
C GLY A 235 -7.18 -0.90 -0.30
N SER A 236 -7.64 -1.19 0.93
CA SER A 236 -8.78 -0.48 1.52
C SER A 236 -8.73 -0.53 3.06
N PRO A 237 -9.24 0.51 3.75
CA PRO A 237 -9.47 0.50 5.20
C PRO A 237 -10.73 -0.29 5.57
N ASP A 238 -11.50 -0.77 4.60
CA ASP A 238 -12.73 -1.52 4.88
C ASP A 238 -12.38 -2.91 5.41
N ALA A 239 -12.70 -3.19 6.67
CA ALA A 239 -12.43 -4.48 7.30
C ALA A 239 -13.01 -5.67 6.52
N TRP A 240 -14.21 -5.52 5.94
CA TRP A 240 -14.86 -6.59 5.18
C TRP A 240 -14.16 -6.95 3.86
N ARG A 241 -13.30 -6.06 3.34
CA ARG A 241 -12.51 -6.31 2.12
C ARG A 241 -11.25 -7.11 2.41
N VAL A 242 -10.78 -7.19 3.66
CA VAL A 242 -9.64 -8.02 4.04
C VAL A 242 -9.98 -9.49 3.76
N ARG A 243 -9.09 -10.18 3.04
CA ARG A 243 -9.20 -11.60 2.70
C ARG A 243 -8.26 -12.44 3.52
N SER A 244 -8.52 -13.72 3.64
CA SER A 244 -7.62 -14.61 4.36
C SER A 244 -6.30 -14.79 3.58
N PRO A 245 -5.25 -15.27 4.26
CA PRO A 245 -4.03 -15.74 3.61
C PRO A 245 -4.25 -16.66 2.41
N GLY A 246 -5.11 -17.66 2.58
CA GLY A 246 -5.41 -18.68 1.58
C GLY A 246 -6.18 -18.10 0.39
N ASP A 247 -7.13 -17.20 0.66
CA ASP A 247 -7.87 -16.50 -0.40
C ASP A 247 -6.94 -15.60 -1.22
N THR A 248 -5.99 -14.94 -0.55
CA THR A 248 -4.98 -14.11 -1.22
C THR A 248 -4.06 -14.97 -2.09
N ALA A 249 -3.69 -16.17 -1.63
CA ALA A 249 -2.93 -17.14 -2.42
C ALA A 249 -3.73 -17.65 -3.63
N ALA A 250 -5.03 -17.91 -3.46
CA ALA A 250 -5.92 -18.30 -4.55
C ALA A 250 -6.07 -17.19 -5.59
N LEU A 251 -6.20 -15.93 -5.14
CA LEU A 251 -6.18 -14.77 -6.02
C LEU A 251 -4.85 -14.68 -6.78
N ALA A 252 -3.72 -14.89 -6.11
CA ALA A 252 -2.41 -14.91 -6.76
C ALA A 252 -2.34 -15.97 -7.88
N ALA A 253 -2.88 -17.18 -7.64
CA ALA A 253 -2.95 -18.23 -8.65
C ALA A 253 -3.75 -17.77 -9.89
N MET A 254 -4.89 -17.10 -9.70
CA MET A 254 -5.68 -16.51 -10.78
C MET A 254 -4.89 -15.48 -11.60
N LEU A 255 -3.96 -14.76 -10.95
CA LEU A 255 -3.07 -13.80 -11.61
C LEU A 255 -1.84 -14.46 -12.28
N GLY A 256 -1.80 -15.79 -12.39
CA GLY A 256 -0.70 -16.53 -13.05
C GLY A 256 0.56 -16.66 -12.21
N VAL A 257 0.48 -16.45 -10.89
CA VAL A 257 1.59 -16.68 -9.96
C VAL A 257 1.78 -18.17 -9.76
N ARG A 258 3.03 -18.65 -9.89
CA ARG A 258 3.36 -20.07 -9.71
C ARG A 258 3.64 -20.44 -8.26
N ASN A 259 4.33 -19.55 -7.54
CA ASN A 259 4.62 -19.71 -6.11
C ASN A 259 3.76 -18.73 -5.31
N THR A 260 2.53 -19.12 -5.05
CA THR A 260 1.52 -18.28 -4.39
C THR A 260 1.90 -17.97 -2.93
N ASP A 261 2.48 -18.93 -2.21
CA ASP A 261 3.01 -18.72 -0.85
C ASP A 261 4.06 -17.62 -0.80
N GLY A 262 4.87 -17.51 -1.86
CA GLY A 262 5.87 -16.47 -2.03
C GLY A 262 5.28 -15.06 -2.13
N VAL A 263 4.05 -14.91 -2.62
CA VAL A 263 3.39 -13.60 -2.78
C VAL A 263 2.75 -13.13 -1.48
N VAL A 264 2.16 -14.06 -0.72
CA VAL A 264 1.46 -13.71 0.53
C VAL A 264 2.45 -13.53 1.70
N GLY A 265 3.55 -14.30 1.73
CA GLY A 265 4.53 -14.26 2.82
C GLY A 265 5.87 -13.66 2.43
N ALA A 266 6.63 -14.36 1.57
CA ALA A 266 8.05 -14.09 1.37
C ALA A 266 8.33 -12.71 0.72
N SER A 267 7.53 -12.30 -0.26
CA SER A 267 7.72 -11.02 -0.96
C SER A 267 7.35 -9.85 -0.05
N ALA A 268 6.31 -10.00 0.77
CA ALA A 268 5.94 -9.00 1.78
C ALA A 268 7.03 -8.90 2.88
N ALA A 269 7.57 -10.02 3.35
CA ALA A 269 8.68 -10.03 4.30
C ALA A 269 9.92 -9.32 3.72
N ARG A 270 10.28 -9.59 2.47
CA ARG A 270 11.39 -8.91 1.78
C ARG A 270 11.20 -7.40 1.68
N ALA A 271 9.98 -6.92 1.46
CA ALA A 271 9.69 -5.49 1.44
C ALA A 271 9.91 -4.84 2.82
N VAL A 272 9.52 -5.53 3.90
CA VAL A 272 9.79 -5.09 5.28
C VAL A 272 11.29 -5.09 5.57
N GLU A 273 12.00 -6.14 5.17
CA GLU A 273 13.46 -6.24 5.31
C GLU A 273 14.19 -5.16 4.50
N ALA A 274 13.70 -4.83 3.30
CA ALA A 274 14.22 -3.74 2.48
C ALA A 274 14.06 -2.38 3.18
N GLY A 275 12.90 -2.13 3.79
CA GLY A 275 12.66 -0.93 4.57
C GLY A 275 13.55 -0.81 5.81
N ALA A 276 13.77 -1.93 6.51
CA ALA A 276 14.72 -1.98 7.64
C ALA A 276 16.16 -1.70 7.17
N ALA A 277 16.59 -2.31 6.07
CA ALA A 277 17.90 -2.04 5.47
C ALA A 277 18.06 -0.58 5.03
N ARG A 278 17.00 0.06 4.49
CA ARG A 278 17.00 1.50 4.17
C ARG A 278 17.26 2.33 5.42
N LYS A 279 16.49 2.09 6.49
CA LYS A 279 16.65 2.81 7.77
C LYS A 279 18.06 2.66 8.33
N TYR A 280 18.57 1.42 8.37
CA TYR A 280 19.90 1.11 8.87
C TYR A 280 21.01 1.81 8.07
N ASN A 281 20.95 1.74 6.73
CA ASN A 281 21.91 2.41 5.86
C ASN A 281 21.88 3.93 5.98
N ALA A 282 20.74 4.50 6.40
CA ALA A 282 20.59 5.92 6.69
C ALA A 282 21.00 6.30 8.13
N GLY A 283 21.49 5.34 8.93
CA GLY A 283 21.88 5.55 10.33
C GLY A 283 20.70 5.75 11.29
N ALA A 284 19.50 5.31 10.91
CA ALA A 284 18.33 5.33 11.79
C ALA A 284 18.24 4.03 12.60
N ASP A 285 18.20 4.14 13.93
CA ASP A 285 18.26 3.01 14.88
C ASP A 285 16.87 2.58 15.42
N ASP A 286 15.79 2.97 14.73
CA ASP A 286 14.40 2.66 15.12
C ASP A 286 13.84 1.47 14.31
N SER A 287 14.61 0.38 14.27
CA SER A 287 14.21 -0.87 13.60
C SER A 287 13.94 -1.98 14.60
N TRP A 288 12.81 -2.66 14.43
CA TRP A 288 12.36 -3.82 15.20
C TRP A 288 13.19 -5.10 14.99
N LEU A 289 14.20 -5.05 14.12
CA LEU A 289 15.10 -6.15 13.81
C LEU A 289 16.43 -5.87 14.50
N ASP A 290 17.07 -6.92 15.01
CA ASP A 290 18.40 -6.80 15.62
C ASP A 290 19.39 -6.28 14.57
N GLY A 291 20.34 -5.44 14.97
CA GLY A 291 21.34 -4.84 14.07
C GLY A 291 22.15 -5.90 13.32
N ASP A 292 22.42 -7.04 13.97
CA ASP A 292 23.10 -8.18 13.36
C ASP A 292 22.21 -8.93 12.35
N GLU A 293 20.89 -9.04 12.60
CA GLU A 293 19.93 -9.60 11.63
C GLU A 293 19.82 -8.72 10.38
N ILE A 294 19.78 -7.39 10.56
CA ILE A 294 19.74 -6.44 9.45
C ILE A 294 21.04 -6.49 8.65
N LYS A 295 22.18 -6.54 9.34
CA LYS A 295 23.49 -6.63 8.69
C LYS A 295 23.62 -7.90 7.86
N ALA A 296 23.18 -9.05 8.39
CA ALA A 296 23.13 -10.30 7.64
C ALA A 296 22.23 -10.21 6.40
N LEU A 297 21.08 -9.54 6.49
CA LEU A 297 20.17 -9.33 5.36
C LEU A 297 20.75 -8.41 4.28
N VAL A 298 21.45 -7.34 4.69
CA VAL A 298 22.15 -6.41 3.80
C VAL A 298 23.30 -7.12 3.07
N GLU A 299 24.10 -7.90 3.80
CA GLU A 299 25.25 -8.64 3.28
C GLU A 299 24.86 -9.84 2.40
N ALA A 300 23.71 -10.47 2.66
CA ALA A 300 23.17 -11.56 1.86
C ALA A 300 22.66 -11.13 0.47
N ARG A 301 22.49 -9.83 0.22
CA ARG A 301 22.12 -9.33 -1.11
C ARG A 301 23.27 -9.61 -2.09
N PRO A 302 23.01 -10.28 -3.24
CA PRO A 302 24.07 -10.56 -4.19
C PRO A 302 24.65 -9.25 -4.71
N SER A 303 25.84 -8.88 -4.23
CA SER A 303 26.64 -7.84 -4.85
C SER A 303 26.78 -8.22 -6.33
N GLY A 304 26.54 -7.27 -7.23
CA GLY A 304 26.46 -7.51 -8.68
C GLY A 304 27.72 -8.09 -9.34
N LYS A 305 28.73 -8.51 -8.58
CA LYS A 305 29.92 -9.19 -9.07
C LYS A 305 29.68 -10.71 -9.08
N ARG A 306 29.17 -11.23 -10.20
CA ARG A 306 29.37 -12.66 -10.54
C ARG A 306 30.87 -12.93 -10.45
N ARG A 307 31.32 -13.70 -9.45
CA ARG A 307 32.66 -14.31 -9.51
C ARG A 307 32.69 -15.11 -10.81
N ARG A 308 33.46 -14.64 -11.81
CA ARG A 308 33.80 -15.43 -12.98
C ARG A 308 34.42 -16.71 -12.46
N ARG A 309 33.72 -17.84 -12.58
CA ARG A 309 34.36 -19.16 -12.45
C ARG A 309 35.40 -19.22 -13.56
N ARG A 310 36.68 -19.14 -13.19
CA ARG A 310 37.76 -19.53 -14.09
C ARG A 310 37.54 -21.01 -14.40
N LYS A 311 37.28 -21.32 -15.67
CA LYS A 311 37.55 -22.64 -16.23
C LYS A 311 39.05 -22.70 -16.52
#